data_AF-A0A8J1MI38-F1
#
_entry.id   AF-A0A8J1MI38-F1
#
_cell.length_a   1.000
_cell.length_b   1.000
_cell.length_c   1.000
_cell.angle_alpha   90.00
_cell.angle_beta   90.00
_cell.angle_gamma   90.00
#
_symmetry.space_group_name_H-M   'P 1'
#
loop_
_entity.id
_entity.type
_entity.pdbx_description
1 polymer ?
#
loop_
_entity_poly.entity_id
_entity_poly.type
_entity_poly.pdbx_seq_one_letter_code
_entity_poly.pdbx_strand_id
1 'polypeptide(L)'
;MGAKLCNILHRHRHTETVDINQSFDACEPWVSICFSGMKQELLRDIRKEMRIAAGAQKLYLVTKDRQTKAQVKELRNISERKVKALFSSLHKLNVQLAQREAENSPGKI
;
A
#
# COMPACT_ATOMS: atom_id res chain seq x y z
N MET A 1 32.84 0.34 -17.48
CA MET A 1 32.93 -0.32 -18.80
C MET A 1 32.41 -1.73 -18.63
N GLY A 2 31.43 -2.28 -19.34
CA GLY A 2 30.64 -1.88 -20.50
C GLY A 2 29.62 -3.00 -20.75
N ALA A 3 28.45 -2.64 -21.29
CA ALA A 3 27.27 -3.49 -21.46
C ALA A 3 27.47 -4.69 -22.41
N LYS A 4 26.65 -5.72 -22.25
CA LYS A 4 26.11 -6.50 -23.38
C LYS A 4 24.62 -6.79 -23.18
N LEU A 5 23.83 -6.01 -23.92
CA LEU A 5 22.47 -6.33 -24.36
C LEU A 5 22.48 -7.62 -25.18
N CYS A 6 21.56 -8.54 -24.89
CA CYS A 6 21.13 -9.52 -25.88
C CYS A 6 19.60 -9.45 -26.02
N ASN A 7 19.22 -8.75 -27.08
CA ASN A 7 17.90 -8.77 -27.70
C ASN A 7 17.50 -10.21 -28.02
N ILE A 8 16.33 -10.65 -27.55
CA ILE A 8 15.52 -11.60 -28.31
C ILE A 8 14.13 -11.00 -28.47
N LEU A 9 14.01 -10.29 -29.58
CA LEU A 9 12.75 -9.95 -30.23
C LEU A 9 12.11 -11.28 -30.68
N HIS A 10 11.02 -11.69 -30.03
CA HIS A 10 10.09 -12.60 -30.68
C HIS A 10 8.78 -11.85 -30.91
N ARG A 11 8.67 -11.31 -32.13
CA ARG A 11 7.40 -10.88 -32.69
C ARG A 11 6.53 -12.12 -32.86
N HIS A 12 5.44 -12.22 -32.09
CA HIS A 12 4.26 -12.91 -32.57
C HIS A 12 3.12 -11.90 -32.66
N ARG A 13 2.56 -11.78 -33.86
CA ARG A 13 1.56 -10.80 -34.24
C ARG A 13 0.25 -11.09 -33.52
N HIS A 14 -0.46 -10.02 -33.16
CA HIS A 14 -1.88 -10.04 -32.84
C HIS A 14 -2.66 -10.93 -33.82
N THR A 15 -3.56 -11.78 -33.32
CA THR A 15 -5.01 -11.75 -33.57
C THR A 15 -5.64 -12.83 -32.68
N GLU A 16 -6.50 -12.40 -31.78
CA GLU A 16 -7.64 -13.08 -31.16
C GLU A 16 -7.78 -12.58 -29.72
N THR A 17 -8.96 -12.04 -29.44
CA THR A 17 -9.39 -11.48 -28.16
C THR A 17 -9.42 -12.58 -27.11
N VAL A 18 -8.25 -12.91 -26.54
CA VAL A 18 -8.18 -13.73 -25.35
C VAL A 18 -8.52 -12.82 -24.17
N ASP A 19 -9.73 -13.06 -23.68
CA ASP A 19 -10.31 -12.58 -22.45
C ASP A 19 -9.23 -12.34 -21.36
N ILE A 20 -9.00 -11.07 -21.03
CA ILE A 20 -8.02 -10.61 -20.04
C ILE A 20 -8.30 -11.22 -18.65
N ASN A 21 -9.46 -11.84 -18.46
CA ASN A 21 -9.90 -12.45 -17.22
C ASN A 21 -9.32 -13.86 -16.95
N GLN A 22 -8.60 -14.49 -17.88
CA GLN A 22 -8.07 -15.87 -17.70
C GLN A 22 -6.59 -15.98 -17.33
N SER A 23 -5.84 -14.87 -17.24
CA SER A 23 -4.39 -14.91 -16.97
C SER A 23 -4.01 -14.80 -15.48
N PHE A 24 -4.99 -14.66 -14.58
CA PHE A 24 -4.70 -14.38 -13.16
C PHE A 24 -4.57 -15.62 -12.26
N ASP A 25 -4.60 -16.84 -12.82
CA ASP A 25 -4.49 -18.08 -12.05
C ASP A 25 -3.06 -18.63 -11.94
N ALA A 26 -2.09 -18.04 -12.65
CA ALA A 26 -0.73 -18.58 -12.76
C ALA A 26 0.30 -17.97 -11.77
N CYS A 27 -0.12 -17.26 -10.72
CA CYS A 27 0.82 -16.58 -9.82
C CYS A 27 0.37 -16.43 -8.35
N GLU A 28 -0.24 -17.46 -7.76
CA GLU A 28 -0.56 -17.50 -6.31
C GLU A 28 0.61 -17.02 -5.40
N PRO A 29 1.89 -17.38 -5.64
CA PRO A 29 3.01 -16.88 -4.83
C PRO A 29 3.26 -15.38 -5.00
N TRP A 30 3.16 -14.85 -6.22
CA TRP A 30 3.48 -13.45 -6.51
C TRP A 30 2.39 -12.52 -6.00
N VAL A 31 1.13 -12.95 -6.09
CA VAL A 31 0.00 -12.21 -5.53
C VAL A 31 0.11 -12.13 -4.01
N SER A 32 0.46 -13.23 -3.33
CA SER A 32 0.71 -13.25 -1.89
C SER A 32 1.89 -12.33 -1.47
N ILE A 33 3.00 -12.35 -2.22
CA ILE A 33 4.15 -11.46 -2.00
C ILE A 33 3.75 -9.99 -2.18
N CYS A 34 2.97 -9.66 -3.22
CA CYS A 34 2.47 -8.31 -3.46
C CYS A 34 1.58 -7.82 -2.31
N PHE A 35 0.61 -8.63 -1.86
CA PHE A 35 -0.25 -8.27 -0.73
C PHE A 35 0.52 -8.07 0.58
N SER A 36 1.51 -8.94 0.85
CA SER A 36 2.40 -8.80 2.00
C SER A 36 3.22 -7.51 1.93
N GLY A 37 3.76 -7.18 0.75
CA GLY A 37 4.48 -5.92 0.51
C GLY A 37 3.61 -4.69 0.76
N MET A 38 2.40 -4.66 0.19
CA MET A 38 1.43 -3.58 0.39
C MET A 38 1.03 -3.42 1.87
N LYS A 39 0.84 -4.53 2.58
CA LYS A 39 0.53 -4.52 4.02
C LYS A 39 1.67 -3.90 4.84
N GLN A 40 2.92 -4.30 4.56
CA GLN A 40 4.09 -3.74 5.25
C GLN A 40 4.27 -2.25 4.95
N GLU A 41 4.02 -1.83 3.71
CA GLU A 41 4.02 -0.43 3.31
C GLU A 41 3.00 0.40 4.09
N LEU A 42 1.74 -0.05 4.13
CA LEU A 42 0.68 0.62 4.89
C LEU A 42 1.05 0.71 6.38
N LEU A 43 1.55 -0.37 6.98
CA LEU A 43 1.95 -0.37 8.39
C LEU A 43 3.10 0.61 8.66
N ARG A 44 4.09 0.68 7.76
CA ARG A 44 5.20 1.61 7.87
C ARG A 44 4.70 3.05 7.79
N ASP A 45 3.81 3.35 6.86
CA ASP A 45 3.33 4.71 6.65
C ASP A 45 2.36 5.16 7.77
N ILE A 46 1.55 4.25 8.32
CA ILE A 46 0.79 4.48 9.56
C ILE A 46 1.74 4.88 10.69
N ARG A 47 2.81 4.10 10.92
CA ARG A 47 3.80 4.39 11.97
C ARG A 47 4.48 5.75 11.76
N LYS A 48 4.80 6.10 10.51
CA LYS A 48 5.38 7.41 10.18
C LYS A 48 4.41 8.55 10.53
N GLU A 49 3.18 8.49 10.05
CA GLU A 49 2.19 9.55 10.30
C GLU A 49 1.82 9.66 11.79
N MET A 50 1.76 8.53 12.53
CA MET A 50 1.61 8.56 13.99
C MET A 50 2.78 9.27 14.70
N ARG A 51 4.03 9.01 14.26
CA ARG A 51 5.21 9.68 14.81
C ARG A 51 5.20 11.18 14.49
N ILE A 52 4.78 11.56 13.28
CA ILE A 52 4.63 12.97 12.89
C ILE A 52 3.57 13.65 13.75
N ALA A 53 2.39 13.05 13.92
CA ALA A 53 1.32 13.60 14.76
C ALA A 53 1.78 13.78 16.22
N ALA A 54 2.47 12.78 16.79
CA ALA A 54 3.03 12.87 18.14
C ALA A 54 4.12 13.95 18.25
N GLY A 55 4.98 14.08 17.24
CA GLY A 55 6.00 15.13 17.16
C GLY A 55 5.38 16.52 17.04
N ALA A 56 4.38 16.69 16.18
CA ALA A 56 3.63 17.92 16.02
C ALA A 56 2.92 18.32 17.32
N GLN A 57 2.36 17.35 18.06
CA GLN A 57 1.78 17.63 19.38
C GLN A 57 2.83 18.18 20.36
N LYS A 58 4.02 17.59 20.42
CA LYS A 58 5.11 18.10 21.28
C LYS A 58 5.54 19.51 20.87
N LEU A 59 5.71 19.76 19.57
CA LEU A 59 6.03 21.09 19.05
C LEU A 59 4.94 22.11 19.37
N TYR A 60 3.67 21.75 19.25
CA TYR A 60 2.54 22.62 19.55
C TYR A 60 2.56 23.14 21.00
N LEU A 61 2.94 22.27 21.95
CA LEU A 61 3.00 22.61 23.37
C LEU A 61 4.10 23.64 23.67
N VAL A 62 5.26 23.53 23.01
CA VAL A 62 6.40 24.42 23.24
C VAL A 62 6.37 25.68 22.37
N THR A 63 5.56 25.70 21.31
CA THR A 63 5.45 26.86 20.42
C THR A 63 4.63 27.98 21.06
N LYS A 64 5.25 29.16 21.16
CA LYS A 64 4.62 30.39 21.66
C LYS A 64 4.04 31.26 20.55
N ASP A 65 4.75 31.36 19.42
CA ASP A 65 4.31 32.14 18.27
C ASP A 65 2.96 31.63 17.74
N ARG A 66 1.99 32.54 17.60
CA ARG A 66 0.60 32.19 17.28
C ARG A 66 0.48 31.59 15.88
N GLN A 67 1.19 32.15 14.90
CA GLN A 67 1.11 31.71 13.51
C GLN A 67 1.72 30.32 13.35
N THR A 68 2.92 30.11 13.89
CA THR A 68 3.60 28.82 13.91
C THR A 68 2.77 27.78 14.66
N LYS A 69 2.18 28.15 15.80
CA LYS A 69 1.32 27.25 16.58
C LYS A 69 0.09 26.79 15.79
N ALA A 70 -0.51 27.66 14.99
CA ALA A 70 -1.62 27.30 14.10
C ALA A 70 -1.16 26.34 12.99
N GLN A 71 0.01 26.59 12.38
CA GLN A 71 0.58 25.70 11.36
C GLN A 71 0.89 24.31 11.92
N VAL A 72 1.49 24.23 13.12
CA VAL A 72 1.78 22.94 13.78
C VAL A 72 0.49 22.19 14.12
N LYS A 73 -0.56 22.90 14.56
CA LYS A 73 -1.89 22.30 14.79
C LYS A 73 -2.45 21.71 13.49
N GLU A 74 -2.35 22.42 12.38
CA GLU A 74 -2.85 21.93 11.09
C GLU A 74 -2.06 20.71 10.60
N LEU A 75 -0.72 20.74 10.73
CA LEU A 75 0.12 19.58 10.44
C LEU A 75 -0.32 18.35 11.23
N ARG A 76 -0.56 18.50 12.54
CA ARG A 76 -1.08 17.41 13.39
C ARG A 76 -2.41 16.87 12.87
N ASN A 77 -3.37 17.75 12.57
CA ASN A 77 -4.68 17.38 12.06
C ASN A 77 -4.61 16.64 10.71
N ILE A 78 -3.71 17.07 9.81
CA ILE A 78 -3.46 16.41 8.53
C ILE A 78 -2.93 14.99 8.76
N SER A 79 -1.91 14.83 9.61
CA SER A 79 -1.37 13.50 9.92
C SER A 79 -2.39 12.58 10.58
N GLU A 80 -3.22 13.08 11.51
CA GLU A 80 -4.31 12.29 12.10
C GLU A 80 -5.34 11.83 11.07
N ARG A 81 -5.72 12.71 10.11
CA ARG A 81 -6.60 12.33 9.00
C ARG A 81 -5.98 11.25 8.13
N LYS A 82 -4.69 11.38 7.81
CA LYS A 82 -3.95 10.36 7.04
C LYS A 82 -3.88 9.02 7.76
N VAL A 83 -3.62 9.01 9.07
CA VAL A 83 -3.63 7.78 9.88
C VAL A 83 -4.98 7.06 9.74
N LYS A 84 -6.10 7.77 9.87
CA LYS A 84 -7.44 7.18 9.72
C LYS A 84 -7.68 6.60 8.31
N ALA A 85 -7.25 7.33 7.28
CA ALA A 85 -7.35 6.87 5.90
C ALA A 85 -6.51 5.60 5.66
N LEU A 86 -5.26 5.59 6.14
CA LEU A 86 -4.36 4.44 6.01
C LEU A 86 -4.88 3.21 6.77
N PHE A 87 -5.44 3.38 7.96
CA PHE A 87 -6.09 2.27 8.68
C PHE A 87 -7.28 1.71 7.91
N SER A 88 -8.07 2.58 7.26
CA SER A 88 -9.19 2.15 6.42
C SER A 88 -8.72 1.33 5.21
N SER A 89 -7.63 1.76 4.56
CA SER A 89 -6.99 1.02 3.48
C SER A 89 -6.43 -0.32 3.95
N LEU A 90 -5.77 -0.36 5.10
CA LEU A 90 -5.24 -1.59 5.69
C LEU A 90 -6.36 -2.58 6.04
N HIS A 91 -7.47 -2.08 6.57
CA HIS A 91 -8.63 -2.92 6.87
C HIS A 91 -9.22 -3.51 5.59
N LYS A 92 -9.43 -2.71 4.54
CA LYS A 92 -9.88 -3.21 3.23
C LYS A 92 -8.95 -4.28 2.66
N LEU A 93 -7.63 -4.07 2.75
CA LEU A 93 -6.63 -5.05 2.29
C LEU A 93 -6.73 -6.37 3.05
N ASN A 94 -6.88 -6.32 4.39
CA ASN A 94 -7.02 -7.53 5.20
C ASN A 94 -8.33 -8.27 4.89
N VAL A 95 -9.43 -7.57 4.60
CA VAL A 95 -10.70 -8.20 4.19
C VAL A 95 -10.54 -8.93 2.85
N GLN A 96 -9.88 -8.31 1.87
CA GLN A 96 -9.60 -8.95 0.58
C GLN A 96 -8.72 -10.20 0.72
N LEU A 97 -7.70 -10.13 1.58
CA LEU A 97 -6.85 -11.27 1.89
C LEU A 97 -7.65 -12.41 2.53
N ALA A 98 -8.45 -12.11 3.56
CA ALA A 98 -9.27 -13.12 4.24
C ALA A 98 -10.30 -13.77 3.31
N GLN A 99 -10.89 -12.99 2.40
CA GLN A 99 -11.83 -13.52 1.39
C GLN A 99 -11.12 -14.50 0.44
N ARG A 100 -9.95 -14.12 -0.08
CA ARG A 100 -9.14 -14.99 -0.95
C ARG A 100 -8.67 -16.26 -0.23
N GLU A 101 -8.24 -16.14 1.03
CA GLU A 101 -7.87 -17.31 1.86
C GLU A 101 -9.05 -18.27 2.06
N ALA A 102 -10.26 -17.74 2.25
CA ALA A 102 -11.47 -18.56 2.34
C ALA A 102 -11.82 -19.25 1.01
N GLU A 103 -11.65 -18.55 -0.12
CA GLU A 103 -11.86 -19.09 -1.47
C GLU A 103 -10.85 -20.19 -1.84
N ASN A 104 -9.59 -20.06 -1.39
CA ASN A 104 -8.49 -20.98 -1.69
C ASN A 104 -8.31 -22.12 -0.66
N SER A 105 -9.18 -22.22 0.36
CA SER A 105 -9.12 -23.30 1.35
C SER A 105 -9.67 -24.62 0.79
N PRO A 106 -8.93 -25.74 0.84
CA PRO A 106 -9.37 -27.02 0.30
C PRO A 106 -10.40 -27.64 1.27
N GLY A 107 -11.66 -27.26 1.11
CA GLY A 107 -12.73 -27.67 2.01
C GLY A 107 -14.14 -27.41 1.50
N LYS A 108 -14.34 -27.24 0.19
CA LYS A 108 -15.67 -27.24 -0.42
C LYS A 108 -15.76 -28.33 -1.51
N ILE A 109 -16.39 -29.42 -1.08
CA ILE A 109 -16.94 -30.59 -1.81
C ILE A 109 -15.91 -31.60 -2.30
#